data_AF-A0AAX7U1I4-F1
#
_entry.id   AF-A0AAX7U1I4-F1
#
_cell.length_a   1.000
_cell.length_b   1.000
_cell.length_c   1.000
_cell.angle_alpha   90.00
_cell.angle_beta   90.00
_cell.angle_gamma   90.00
#
_symmetry.space_group_name_H-M   'P 1'
#
loop_
_entity.id
_entity.type
_entity.pdbx_description
1 polymer ?
#
loop_
_entity_poly.entity_id
_entity_poly.type
_entity_poly.pdbx_seq_one_letter_code
_entity_poly.pdbx_strand_id
1 'polypeptide(L)'
;MFKKHNVRETLRSLEVTLGFSVTLLDVTHLVIGLISTAGLLLRRVTILLLISFLYNIGDAEHVSKATVCRAVRNVTVALKRLLYSFVVFPGHRPTRFIKEGCHKIAGFPGVIGCTDGTRIPIIAPPVNEGDYVNRKSFHSINVQIICDAANIITNVEAKWPGSVHDSQIFRECTLSTKFGHGESTGYLLGDRGYPCLPYLLTPYSDPEPGPQQRYNLANCRTRARIEMTIGMLKARFQCLQRLRVTPERACDIIVACVILHNIATIRGEHCPSEPNISSDPNHEHPDPPTDIQDGRAVRDTICHNHFF
;
A
#
# COMPACT_ATOMS: atom_id res chain seq x y z
N MET A 1 9.27 1.96 19.77
CA MET A 1 8.88 3.24 20.39
C MET A 1 9.05 4.34 19.35
N PHE A 2 8.03 4.55 18.50
CA PHE A 2 8.01 5.67 17.56
C PHE A 2 8.04 6.96 18.38
N LYS A 3 9.13 7.73 18.30
CA LYS A 3 9.24 9.01 18.98
C LYS A 3 8.09 9.91 18.52
N LYS A 4 7.10 10.12 19.40
CA LYS A 4 6.02 11.13 19.28
C LYS A 4 6.55 12.54 18.98
N HIS A 5 7.86 12.77 19.09
CA HIS A 5 8.52 14.04 18.86
C HIS A 5 8.65 14.43 17.37
N ASN A 6 8.84 13.46 16.45
CA ASN A 6 9.18 13.80 15.06
C ASN A 6 7.97 14.31 14.26
N VAL A 7 6.78 13.72 14.46
CA VAL A 7 5.54 14.11 13.75
C VAL A 7 5.12 15.56 14.04
N ARG A 8 5.34 16.06 15.25
CA ARG A 8 5.00 17.46 15.62
C ARG A 8 5.92 18.48 14.94
N GLU A 9 7.19 18.15 14.77
CA GLU A 9 8.14 19.00 14.04
C GLU A 9 7.88 18.96 12.53
N THR A 10 7.47 17.81 11.99
CA THR A 10 7.06 17.67 10.58
C THR A 10 5.82 18.51 10.26
N LEU A 11 4.84 18.57 11.17
CA LEU A 11 3.64 19.39 11.02
C LEU A 11 3.94 20.89 11.11
N ARG A 12 4.86 21.31 12.01
CA ARG A 12 5.35 22.69 12.08
C ARG A 12 6.16 23.11 10.86
N SER A 13 6.93 22.19 10.27
CA SER A 13 7.66 22.44 9.02
C SER A 13 6.71 22.67 7.83
N LEU A 14 5.55 22.00 7.82
CA LEU A 14 4.48 22.24 6.85
C LEU A 14 3.88 23.65 6.98
N GLU A 15 3.69 24.14 8.21
CA GLU A 15 3.19 25.50 8.48
C GLU A 15 4.15 26.59 8.00
N VAL A 16 5.46 26.38 8.16
CA VAL A 16 6.51 27.33 7.74
C VAL A 16 6.74 27.32 6.22
N THR A 17 6.56 26.18 5.55
CA THR A 17 6.83 26.02 4.10
C THR A 17 5.76 26.66 3.21
N LEU A 18 4.55 26.92 3.72
CA LEU A 18 3.39 27.35 2.92
C LEU A 18 3.26 28.89 2.75
N GLY A 19 4.29 29.68 3.07
CA GLY A 19 4.25 31.15 3.14
C GLY A 19 3.65 31.89 1.94
N PHE A 20 2.34 32.20 2.01
CA PHE A 20 1.67 33.18 1.15
C PHE A 20 0.54 33.92 1.88
N SER A 21 0.48 35.23 1.63
CA SER A 21 -0.59 36.15 1.99
C SER A 21 -1.54 36.36 0.80
N VAL A 22 -2.78 36.77 1.09
CA VAL A 22 -3.94 37.10 0.24
C VAL A 22 -5.05 36.04 0.20
N THR A 23 -6.08 36.32 1.02
CA THR A 23 -7.47 35.80 1.06
C THR A 23 -7.65 34.31 0.87
N LEU A 24 -6.79 33.55 1.53
CA LEU A 24 -6.92 32.13 1.84
C LEU A 24 -7.40 31.92 3.29
N LEU A 25 -7.87 32.99 3.96
CA LEU A 25 -8.18 32.96 5.39
C LEU A 25 -9.36 32.03 5.68
N ASP A 26 -10.37 31.91 4.81
CA ASP A 26 -11.50 31.02 5.08
C ASP A 26 -11.15 29.54 4.91
N VAL A 27 -10.30 29.17 3.93
CA VAL A 27 -9.97 27.75 3.70
C VAL A 27 -8.85 27.28 4.61
N THR A 28 -7.87 28.14 4.92
CA THR A 28 -6.87 27.80 5.95
C THR A 28 -7.41 27.96 7.35
N HIS A 29 -8.33 28.88 7.68
CA HIS A 29 -9.03 28.85 8.97
C HIS A 29 -10.14 27.80 9.00
N LEU A 30 -10.64 27.28 7.89
CA LEU A 30 -11.44 26.05 7.89
C LEU A 30 -10.52 24.86 8.22
N VAL A 31 -9.36 24.74 7.57
CA VAL A 31 -8.41 23.65 7.85
C VAL A 31 -7.80 23.77 9.26
N ILE A 32 -7.40 24.96 9.70
CA ILE A 32 -6.81 25.27 11.02
C ILE A 32 -7.89 25.35 12.11
N GLY A 33 -9.09 25.88 11.81
CA GLY A 33 -10.24 25.89 12.72
C GLY A 33 -10.84 24.50 12.93
N LEU A 34 -10.90 23.65 11.89
CA LEU A 34 -11.18 22.20 12.03
C LEU A 34 -10.10 21.49 12.87
N ILE A 35 -8.88 22.04 12.93
CA ILE A 35 -7.80 21.54 13.79
C ILE A 35 -7.88 22.13 15.23
N SER A 36 -8.44 23.33 15.40
CA SER A 36 -8.29 24.15 16.62
C SER A 36 -9.55 24.34 17.47
N THR A 37 -10.79 24.26 16.97
CA THR A 37 -11.98 24.71 17.74
C THR A 37 -13.07 23.67 18.01
N ALA A 38 -12.86 22.37 17.75
CA ALA A 38 -13.84 21.37 18.16
C ALA A 38 -13.18 20.13 18.78
N GLY A 39 -13.75 19.70 19.91
CA GLY A 39 -13.26 18.65 20.79
C GLY A 39 -12.92 17.34 20.10
N LEU A 40 -12.22 16.50 20.87
CA LEU A 40 -11.56 15.22 20.55
C LEU A 40 -12.27 14.25 19.57
N LEU A 41 -13.57 14.42 19.28
CA LEU A 41 -14.33 13.66 18.30
C LEU A 41 -14.11 14.12 16.84
N LEU A 42 -13.84 15.41 16.56
CA LEU A 42 -13.71 15.92 15.18
C LEU A 42 -12.32 15.64 14.56
N ARG A 43 -11.31 15.36 15.40
CA ARG A 43 -9.95 14.96 14.95
C ARG A 43 -9.91 13.60 14.22
N ARG A 44 -10.97 12.80 14.32
CA ARG A 44 -11.06 11.43 13.81
C ARG A 44 -11.54 11.32 12.36
N VAL A 45 -12.00 12.42 11.74
CA VAL A 45 -12.81 12.33 10.51
C VAL A 45 -12.27 13.21 9.36
N THR A 46 -11.57 14.31 9.65
CA THR A 46 -11.17 15.30 8.62
C THR A 46 -10.06 14.86 7.66
N ILE A 47 -9.21 13.89 8.05
CA ILE A 47 -8.09 13.43 7.20
C ILE A 47 -8.52 12.27 6.27
N LEU A 48 -9.39 11.37 6.73
CA LEU A 48 -9.97 10.31 5.90
C LEU A 48 -10.91 10.87 4.83
N LEU A 49 -11.58 11.97 5.16
CA LEU A 49 -12.55 12.59 4.27
C LEU A 49 -11.89 13.35 3.13
N LEU A 50 -10.74 14.02 3.32
CA LEU A 50 -10.31 15.09 2.41
C LEU A 50 -10.38 14.79 0.89
N ILE A 51 -10.00 13.61 0.40
CA ILE A 51 -10.02 13.35 -1.05
C ILE A 51 -11.44 13.01 -1.58
N SER A 52 -12.24 12.24 -0.83
CA SER A 52 -13.62 11.88 -1.19
C SER A 52 -14.63 12.99 -0.85
N PHE A 53 -14.33 13.74 0.22
CA PHE A 53 -15.11 14.84 0.77
C PHE A 53 -14.95 16.12 -0.03
N LEU A 54 -13.76 16.43 -0.56
CA LEU A 54 -13.57 17.63 -1.38
C LEU A 54 -14.40 17.58 -2.68
N TYR A 55 -14.68 16.40 -3.24
CA TYR A 55 -15.61 16.27 -4.36
C TYR A 55 -17.08 16.48 -3.96
N ASN A 56 -17.50 15.95 -2.81
CA ASN A 56 -18.88 16.08 -2.34
C ASN A 56 -19.20 17.49 -1.77
N ILE A 57 -18.21 18.18 -1.21
CA ILE A 57 -18.36 19.55 -0.69
C ILE A 57 -18.42 20.60 -1.80
N GLY A 58 -17.80 20.38 -2.97
CA GLY A 58 -17.85 21.36 -4.06
C GLY A 58 -19.29 21.74 -4.44
N ASP A 59 -20.17 20.74 -4.44
CA ASP A 59 -21.59 20.92 -4.76
C ASP A 59 -22.41 21.43 -3.56
N ALA A 60 -22.01 21.11 -2.32
CA ALA A 60 -22.71 21.54 -1.09
C ALA A 60 -22.34 22.96 -0.62
N GLU A 61 -21.10 23.40 -0.87
CA GLU A 61 -20.54 24.69 -0.40
C GLU A 61 -20.35 25.69 -1.55
N HIS A 62 -20.94 25.44 -2.73
CA HIS A 62 -20.82 26.27 -3.93
C HIS A 62 -19.36 26.57 -4.35
N VAL A 63 -18.43 25.65 -4.08
CA VAL A 63 -17.02 25.80 -4.44
C VAL A 63 -16.79 25.24 -5.84
N SER A 64 -16.17 26.04 -6.72
CA SER A 64 -15.86 25.56 -8.07
C SER A 64 -15.03 24.27 -8.04
N LYS A 65 -15.36 23.34 -8.94
CA LYS A 65 -14.58 22.11 -9.18
C LYS A 65 -13.08 22.38 -9.40
N ALA A 66 -12.74 23.50 -10.04
CA ALA A 66 -11.35 23.89 -10.25
C ALA A 66 -10.61 24.17 -8.93
N THR A 67 -11.25 24.84 -7.97
CA THR A 67 -10.69 25.07 -6.63
C THR A 67 -10.49 23.77 -5.87
N VAL A 68 -11.50 22.89 -5.90
CA VAL A 68 -11.41 21.55 -5.30
C VAL A 68 -10.23 20.76 -5.89
N CYS A 69 -10.10 20.70 -7.22
CA CYS A 69 -9.00 19.99 -7.86
C CYS A 69 -7.62 20.56 -7.49
N ARG A 70 -7.49 21.89 -7.39
CA ARG A 70 -6.24 22.53 -6.95
C ARG A 70 -5.91 22.19 -5.50
N ALA A 71 -6.90 22.23 -4.61
CA ALA A 71 -6.73 21.88 -3.21
C ALA A 71 -6.29 20.41 -3.04
N VAL A 72 -6.99 19.47 -3.69
CA VAL A 72 -6.62 18.04 -3.70
C VAL A 72 -5.18 17.89 -4.19
N ARG A 73 -4.83 18.50 -5.32
CA ARG A 73 -3.47 18.42 -5.87
C ARG A 73 -2.42 18.92 -4.88
N ASN A 74 -2.63 20.07 -4.26
CA ASN A 74 -1.68 20.65 -3.31
C ASN A 74 -1.47 19.74 -2.11
N VAL A 75 -2.55 19.18 -1.57
CA VAL A 75 -2.48 18.25 -0.44
C VAL A 75 -1.79 16.94 -0.84
N THR A 76 -2.13 16.36 -1.99
CA THR A 76 -1.50 15.14 -2.48
C THR A 76 0.01 15.31 -2.65
N VAL A 77 0.45 16.43 -3.24
CA VAL A 77 1.88 16.75 -3.39
C VAL A 77 2.56 16.95 -2.04
N ALA A 78 1.90 17.63 -1.09
CA ALA A 78 2.43 17.81 0.27
C ALA A 78 2.56 16.48 1.01
N LEU A 79 1.55 15.60 0.93
CA LEU A 79 1.60 14.25 1.53
C LEU A 79 2.70 13.40 0.92
N LYS A 80 2.89 13.43 -0.41
CA LYS A 80 3.96 12.67 -1.08
C LYS A 80 5.35 13.00 -0.54
N ARG A 81 5.61 14.25 -0.14
CA ARG A 81 6.87 14.65 0.51
C ARG A 81 7.09 13.96 1.86
N LEU A 82 6.03 13.45 2.49
CA LEU A 82 6.06 12.72 3.75
C LEU A 82 6.08 11.20 3.59
N LEU A 83 6.16 10.68 2.36
CA LEU A 83 6.08 9.24 2.08
C LEU A 83 7.01 8.41 2.99
N TYR A 84 8.30 8.74 2.98
CA TYR A 84 9.32 8.02 3.76
C TYR A 84 9.21 8.24 5.28
N SER A 85 8.33 9.14 5.75
CA SER A 85 8.03 9.26 7.19
C SER A 85 6.96 8.26 7.65
N PHE A 86 6.11 7.78 6.74
CA PHE A 86 4.99 6.90 7.06
C PHE A 86 5.07 5.52 6.44
N VAL A 87 5.85 5.34 5.37
CA VAL A 87 6.03 4.08 4.64
C VAL A 87 7.51 3.72 4.67
N VAL A 88 7.89 2.83 5.59
CA VAL A 88 9.28 2.44 5.83
C VAL A 88 9.42 0.93 5.95
N PHE A 89 10.21 0.35 5.05
CA PHE A 89 10.50 -1.07 5.01
C PHE A 89 11.93 -1.40 5.48
N PRO A 90 12.14 -2.43 6.32
CA PRO A 90 11.24 -2.88 7.39
C PRO A 90 11.31 -1.93 8.61
N GLY A 91 12.04 -0.81 8.51
CA GLY A 91 12.45 0.04 9.64
C GLY A 91 11.35 0.80 10.40
N HIS A 92 10.08 0.62 10.06
CA HIS A 92 8.98 1.17 10.85
C HIS A 92 8.92 0.52 12.26
N ARG A 93 9.34 -0.73 12.44
CA ARG A 93 9.49 -1.36 13.77
C ARG A 93 10.79 -2.16 13.85
N PRO A 94 11.30 -2.46 15.05
CA PRO A 94 12.40 -3.41 15.18
C PRO A 94 12.03 -4.75 14.54
N THR A 95 12.89 -5.26 13.65
CA THR A 95 12.62 -6.43 12.80
C THR A 95 12.14 -7.65 13.58
N ARG A 96 12.63 -7.86 14.82
CA ARG A 96 12.16 -8.96 15.69
C ARG A 96 10.65 -8.94 15.91
N PHE A 97 10.06 -7.77 16.15
CA PHE A 97 8.62 -7.64 16.42
C PHE A 97 7.78 -7.83 15.15
N ILE A 98 8.35 -7.49 13.99
CA ILE A 98 7.71 -7.74 12.70
C ILE A 98 7.67 -9.26 12.47
N LYS A 99 8.80 -9.95 12.65
CA LYS A 99 8.90 -11.42 12.55
C LYS A 99 7.96 -12.13 13.51
N GLU A 100 7.94 -11.72 14.77
CA GLU A 100 7.01 -12.27 15.78
C GLU A 100 5.55 -12.04 15.39
N GLY A 101 5.21 -10.85 14.88
CA GLY A 101 3.86 -10.52 14.43
C GLY A 101 3.41 -11.41 13.27
N CYS A 102 4.25 -11.60 12.27
CA CYS A 102 3.95 -12.48 11.13
C CYS A 102 3.87 -13.95 11.57
N HIS A 103 4.80 -14.39 12.42
CA HIS A 103 4.83 -15.76 12.93
C HIS A 103 3.54 -16.12 13.71
N LYS A 104 2.96 -15.18 14.46
CA LYS A 104 1.71 -15.40 15.21
C LYS A 104 0.49 -15.68 14.34
N ILE A 105 0.52 -15.37 13.03
CA ILE A 105 -0.64 -15.58 12.15
C ILE A 105 -0.82 -17.07 11.82
N ALA A 106 0.26 -17.72 11.39
CA ALA A 106 0.20 -19.12 10.93
C ALA A 106 1.49 -19.91 11.15
N GLY A 107 2.37 -19.45 12.03
CA GLY A 107 3.63 -20.14 12.37
C GLY A 107 4.75 -19.97 11.35
N PHE A 108 4.57 -19.16 10.30
CA PHE A 108 5.60 -19.02 9.25
C PHE A 108 6.85 -18.30 9.80
N PRO A 109 8.05 -18.91 9.76
CA PRO A 109 9.25 -18.35 10.37
C PRO A 109 9.88 -17.22 9.54
N GLY A 110 10.46 -16.23 10.22
CA GLY A 110 11.36 -15.24 9.59
C GLY A 110 10.71 -14.21 8.64
N VAL A 111 9.38 -14.23 8.50
CA VAL A 111 8.63 -13.33 7.61
C VAL A 111 8.67 -11.89 8.12
N ILE A 112 8.93 -10.94 7.22
CA ILE A 112 8.96 -9.50 7.51
C ILE A 112 7.91 -8.69 6.75
N GLY A 113 7.10 -9.35 5.93
CA GLY A 113 5.96 -8.77 5.26
C GLY A 113 5.40 -9.67 4.17
N CYS A 114 4.26 -9.28 3.63
CA CYS A 114 3.64 -9.93 2.47
C CYS A 114 3.51 -8.91 1.34
N THR A 115 3.79 -9.33 0.11
CA THR A 115 3.75 -8.48 -1.08
C THR A 115 2.61 -8.88 -2.00
N ASP A 116 1.91 -7.91 -2.58
CA ASP A 116 0.91 -8.18 -3.60
C ASP A 116 0.68 -6.98 -4.51
N GLY A 117 0.23 -7.26 -5.74
CA GLY A 117 -0.18 -6.23 -6.69
C GLY A 117 -1.66 -5.87 -6.54
N THR A 118 -2.01 -4.65 -6.89
CA THR A 118 -3.40 -4.23 -7.03
C THR A 118 -3.57 -3.28 -8.19
N ARG A 119 -4.64 -3.49 -8.97
CA ARG A 119 -4.97 -2.62 -10.11
C ARG A 119 -5.90 -1.51 -9.64
N ILE A 120 -5.50 -0.26 -9.90
CA ILE A 120 -6.29 0.95 -9.65
C ILE A 120 -6.80 1.47 -10.99
N PRO A 121 -8.11 1.40 -11.27
CA PRO A 121 -8.66 1.84 -12.54
C PRO A 121 -8.45 3.34 -12.78
N ILE A 122 -8.05 3.68 -14.00
CA ILE A 122 -7.91 5.06 -14.46
C ILE A 122 -8.76 5.29 -15.71
N ILE A 123 -8.88 6.55 -16.14
CA ILE A 123 -9.34 6.86 -17.50
C ILE A 123 -8.24 6.52 -18.51
N ALA A 124 -8.63 6.23 -19.75
CA ALA A 124 -7.68 6.01 -20.84
C ALA A 124 -6.71 7.20 -20.95
N PRO A 125 -5.39 6.97 -20.84
CA PRO A 125 -4.43 8.04 -21.05
C PRO A 125 -4.34 8.40 -22.53
N PRO A 126 -4.05 9.67 -22.87
CA PRO A 126 -3.97 10.11 -24.26
C PRO A 126 -2.69 9.64 -24.98
N VAL A 127 -1.68 9.20 -24.23
CA VAL A 127 -0.36 8.77 -24.73
C VAL A 127 -0.10 7.36 -24.23
N ASN A 128 0.39 6.48 -25.11
CA ASN A 128 0.71 5.08 -24.83
C ASN A 128 -0.43 4.35 -24.11
N GLU A 129 -1.66 4.59 -24.56
CA GLU A 129 -2.90 4.05 -23.98
C GLU A 129 -2.83 2.53 -23.74
N GLY A 130 -2.30 1.79 -24.72
CA GLY A 130 -2.17 0.33 -24.70
C GLY A 130 -1.34 -0.20 -23.53
N ASP A 131 -0.34 0.56 -23.06
CA ASP A 131 0.48 0.16 -21.92
C ASP A 131 -0.35 0.08 -20.63
N TYR A 132 -1.44 0.83 -20.53
CA TYR A 132 -2.27 0.88 -19.34
C TYR A 132 -3.39 -0.17 -19.35
N VAL A 133 -3.61 -0.84 -20.48
CA VAL A 133 -4.61 -1.90 -20.61
C VAL A 133 -4.10 -3.15 -19.90
N ASN A 134 -4.84 -3.59 -18.89
CA ASN A 134 -4.52 -4.82 -18.18
C ASN A 134 -5.15 -6.06 -18.84
N ARG A 135 -4.81 -7.24 -18.31
CA ARG A 135 -5.38 -8.53 -18.72
C ARG A 135 -6.91 -8.63 -18.64
N LYS A 136 -7.56 -7.76 -17.87
CA LYS A 136 -9.02 -7.66 -17.73
C LYS A 136 -9.62 -6.60 -18.67
N SER A 137 -8.87 -6.15 -19.67
CA SER A 137 -9.31 -5.19 -20.69
C SER A 137 -9.78 -3.84 -20.15
N PHE A 138 -9.14 -3.33 -19.09
CA PHE A 138 -9.36 -1.94 -18.62
C PHE A 138 -8.06 -1.20 -18.29
N HIS A 139 -8.10 0.13 -18.38
CA HIS A 139 -6.97 1.00 -18.05
C HIS A 139 -6.72 1.05 -16.54
N SER A 140 -5.49 0.81 -16.13
CA SER A 140 -5.13 0.83 -14.71
C SER A 140 -3.69 1.25 -14.46
N ILE A 141 -3.43 1.71 -13.25
CA ILE A 141 -2.09 1.68 -12.64
C ILE A 141 -1.96 0.36 -11.89
N ASN A 142 -0.87 -0.37 -12.12
CA ASN A 142 -0.50 -1.49 -11.26
C ASN A 142 0.32 -0.97 -10.08
N VAL A 143 -0.15 -1.29 -8.87
CA VAL A 143 0.44 -0.83 -7.61
C VAL A 143 0.87 -2.04 -6.81
N GLN A 144 2.17 -2.18 -6.55
CA GLN A 144 2.68 -3.20 -5.63
C GLN A 144 2.76 -2.63 -4.22
N ILE A 145 2.30 -3.40 -3.24
CA ILE A 145 2.27 -3.02 -1.83
C ILE A 145 2.91 -4.13 -1.01
N ILE A 146 3.69 -3.74 0.00
CA ILE A 146 4.14 -4.65 1.06
C ILE A 146 3.54 -4.19 2.39
N CYS A 147 2.99 -5.12 3.17
CA CYS A 147 2.46 -4.83 4.50
C CYS A 147 3.06 -5.72 5.60
N ASP A 148 3.05 -5.22 6.83
CA ASP A 148 3.35 -6.01 8.03
C ASP A 148 2.11 -6.76 8.54
N ALA A 149 2.30 -7.55 9.61
CA ALA A 149 1.20 -8.25 10.27
C ALA A 149 0.16 -7.32 10.93
N ALA A 150 0.42 -6.01 11.05
CA ALA A 150 -0.51 -5.02 11.62
C ALA A 150 -1.21 -4.18 10.54
N ASN A 151 -1.18 -4.61 9.28
CA ASN A 151 -1.75 -3.92 8.12
C ASN A 151 -1.13 -2.53 7.85
N ILE A 152 0.08 -2.29 8.37
CA ILE A 152 0.87 -1.11 8.02
C ILE A 152 1.52 -1.36 6.68
N ILE A 153 1.29 -0.46 5.74
CA ILE A 153 1.96 -0.48 4.43
C ILE A 153 3.40 -0.01 4.63
N THR A 154 4.36 -0.86 4.30
CA THR A 154 5.79 -0.64 4.55
C THR A 154 6.53 -0.28 3.27
N ASN A 155 5.99 -0.62 2.11
CA ASN A 155 6.47 -0.20 0.80
C ASN A 155 5.30 -0.07 -0.19
N VAL A 156 5.45 0.85 -1.15
CA VAL A 156 4.52 1.04 -2.26
C VAL A 156 5.28 1.39 -3.54
N GLU A 157 4.97 0.69 -4.63
CA GLU A 157 5.41 1.00 -6.00
C GLU A 157 4.17 1.34 -6.85
N ALA A 158 3.82 2.62 -6.91
CA ALA A 158 2.63 3.13 -7.60
C ALA A 158 3.03 3.94 -8.84
N LYS A 159 3.74 3.31 -9.79
CA LYS A 159 4.25 3.99 -11.01
C LYS A 159 4.12 3.18 -12.29
N TRP A 160 3.51 2.00 -12.22
CA TRP A 160 3.56 1.02 -13.30
C TRP A 160 2.27 1.03 -14.12
N PRO A 161 2.37 0.99 -15.46
CA PRO A 161 1.20 0.78 -16.31
C PRO A 161 0.51 -0.55 -16.00
N GLY A 162 -0.79 -0.60 -16.31
CA GLY A 162 -1.64 -1.77 -16.07
C GLY A 162 -1.22 -3.02 -16.84
N SER A 163 -0.42 -2.94 -17.89
CA SER A 163 0.09 -4.15 -18.57
C SER A 163 1.17 -4.88 -17.75
N VAL A 164 1.90 -4.17 -16.89
CA VAL A 164 3.10 -4.69 -16.21
C VAL A 164 2.75 -5.73 -15.14
N HIS A 165 3.49 -6.84 -15.14
CA HIS A 165 3.32 -7.93 -14.17
C HIS A 165 3.94 -7.61 -12.80
N ASP A 166 3.35 -8.14 -11.74
CA ASP A 166 3.79 -7.89 -10.37
C ASP A 166 5.23 -8.36 -10.10
N SER A 167 5.63 -9.47 -10.73
CA SER A 167 7.01 -9.97 -10.68
C SER A 167 8.01 -9.01 -11.32
N GLN A 168 7.64 -8.36 -12.43
CA GLN A 168 8.47 -7.34 -13.06
C GLN A 168 8.59 -6.11 -12.15
N ILE A 169 7.49 -5.66 -11.55
CA ILE A 169 7.50 -4.55 -10.58
C ILE A 169 8.45 -4.86 -9.42
N PHE A 170 8.37 -6.07 -8.87
CA PHE A 170 9.24 -6.48 -7.77
C PHE A 170 10.70 -6.51 -8.19
N ARG A 171 11.01 -7.08 -9.36
CA ARG A 171 12.39 -7.14 -9.88
C ARG A 171 13.01 -5.75 -10.03
N GLU A 172 12.21 -4.77 -10.45
CA GLU A 172 12.66 -3.39 -10.72
C GLU A 172 12.51 -2.46 -9.51
N CYS A 173 11.93 -2.92 -8.39
CA CYS A 173 11.79 -2.10 -7.20
C CYS A 173 13.10 -2.01 -6.42
N THR A 174 13.32 -0.86 -5.76
CA THR A 174 14.55 -0.61 -4.98
C THR A 174 14.74 -1.64 -3.86
N LEU A 175 13.65 -2.24 -3.36
CA LEU A 175 13.74 -3.26 -2.33
C LEU A 175 14.39 -4.55 -2.84
N SER A 176 14.10 -4.99 -4.06
CA SER A 176 14.74 -6.18 -4.62
C SER A 176 16.26 -6.02 -4.67
N THR A 177 16.75 -4.85 -5.07
CA THR A 177 18.19 -4.53 -5.03
C THR A 177 18.76 -4.60 -3.61
N LYS A 178 18.08 -4.00 -2.62
CA LYS A 178 18.51 -4.04 -1.21
C LYS A 178 18.58 -5.46 -0.65
N PHE A 179 17.62 -6.31 -1.01
CA PHE A 179 17.65 -7.71 -0.64
C PHE A 179 18.82 -8.45 -1.31
N GLY A 180 19.08 -8.18 -2.59
CA GLY A 180 20.23 -8.75 -3.31
C GLY A 180 21.59 -8.39 -2.69
N HIS A 181 21.70 -7.21 -2.07
CA HIS A 181 22.90 -6.80 -1.33
C HIS A 181 22.95 -7.28 0.12
N GLY A 182 21.95 -8.04 0.60
CA GLY A 182 21.90 -8.53 1.98
C GLY A 182 21.55 -7.47 3.02
N GLU A 183 20.99 -6.32 2.63
CA GLU A 183 20.67 -5.21 3.54
C GLU A 183 19.41 -5.47 4.39
N SER A 184 18.70 -6.58 4.18
CA SER A 184 17.50 -6.93 4.92
C SER A 184 17.47 -8.41 5.30
N THR A 185 17.34 -8.69 6.60
CA THR A 185 17.29 -10.05 7.12
C THR A 185 15.85 -10.52 7.31
N GLY A 186 15.38 -11.46 6.50
CA GLY A 186 14.05 -12.06 6.61
C GLY A 186 13.43 -12.35 5.24
N TYR A 187 12.19 -12.81 5.24
CA TYR A 187 11.49 -13.24 4.04
C TYR A 187 10.25 -12.40 3.77
N LEU A 188 9.98 -12.10 2.51
CA LEU A 188 8.67 -11.69 2.02
C LEU A 188 7.87 -12.91 1.56
N LEU A 189 6.55 -12.86 1.69
CA LEU A 189 5.66 -13.84 1.09
C LEU A 189 4.96 -13.27 -0.15
N GLY A 190 5.16 -13.93 -1.30
CA GLY A 190 4.55 -13.65 -2.59
C GLY A 190 3.54 -14.73 -3.00
N ASP A 191 2.66 -14.41 -3.97
CA ASP A 191 1.78 -15.42 -4.57
C ASP A 191 2.54 -16.21 -5.63
N ARG A 192 1.81 -17.05 -6.38
CA ARG A 192 2.37 -17.83 -7.48
C ARG A 192 2.82 -17.00 -8.68
N GLY A 193 2.39 -15.74 -8.80
CA GLY A 193 2.82 -14.84 -9.86
C GLY A 193 4.22 -14.26 -9.66
N TYR A 194 4.82 -14.45 -8.49
CA TYR A 194 6.19 -14.04 -8.19
C TYR A 194 7.19 -15.19 -8.36
N PRO A 195 8.47 -14.89 -8.66
CA PRO A 195 9.52 -15.90 -8.61
C PRO A 195 9.81 -16.31 -7.16
N CYS A 196 10.22 -17.56 -6.96
CA CYS A 196 10.81 -18.00 -5.70
C CYS A 196 12.28 -17.55 -5.61
N LEU A 197 12.57 -16.67 -4.65
CA LEU A 197 13.89 -16.08 -4.40
C LEU A 197 14.32 -16.32 -2.94
N PRO A 198 15.63 -16.22 -2.60
CA PRO A 198 16.11 -16.41 -1.23
C PRO A 198 15.44 -15.50 -0.17
N TYR A 199 14.84 -14.40 -0.61
CA TYR A 199 14.17 -13.39 0.22
C TYR A 199 12.69 -13.19 -0.13
N LEU A 200 12.17 -13.85 -1.16
CA LEU A 200 10.76 -13.81 -1.57
C LEU A 200 10.26 -15.24 -1.76
N LEU A 201 9.49 -15.72 -0.80
CA LEU A 201 9.00 -17.09 -0.77
C LEU A 201 7.59 -17.18 -1.33
N THR A 202 7.39 -18.11 -2.25
CA THR A 202 6.13 -18.38 -2.92
C THR A 202 5.66 -19.81 -2.60
N PRO A 203 4.35 -20.09 -2.71
CA PRO A 203 3.83 -21.45 -2.49
C PRO A 203 4.37 -22.45 -3.53
N TYR A 204 4.37 -23.73 -3.18
CA TYR A 204 4.56 -24.83 -4.15
C TYR A 204 3.37 -24.84 -5.12
N SER A 205 3.64 -25.01 -6.42
CA SER A 205 2.58 -25.14 -7.43
C SER A 205 1.77 -26.41 -7.22
N ASP A 206 2.46 -27.53 -7.01
CA ASP A 206 1.90 -28.87 -6.80
C ASP A 206 2.44 -29.44 -5.49
N PRO A 207 1.82 -29.11 -4.34
CA PRO A 207 2.33 -29.52 -3.04
C PRO A 207 2.04 -30.99 -2.75
N GLU A 208 3.10 -31.75 -2.46
CA GLU A 208 2.98 -33.10 -1.91
C GLU A 208 2.27 -33.10 -0.53
N PRO A 209 1.51 -34.16 -0.20
CA PRO A 209 0.90 -34.30 1.12
C PRO A 209 1.91 -34.16 2.26
N GLY A 210 1.47 -33.52 3.35
CA GLY A 210 2.31 -33.30 4.54
C GLY A 210 3.02 -31.94 4.52
N PRO A 211 4.37 -31.87 4.50
CA PRO A 211 5.08 -30.60 4.73
C PRO A 211 4.73 -29.48 3.77
N GLN A 212 4.68 -29.76 2.48
CA GLN A 212 4.45 -28.75 1.45
C GLN A 212 3.02 -28.19 1.54
N GLN A 213 2.02 -29.03 1.85
CA GLN A 213 0.66 -28.57 2.10
C GLN A 213 0.55 -27.67 3.33
N ARG A 214 1.21 -28.01 4.44
CA ARG A 214 1.25 -27.16 5.64
C ARG A 214 1.99 -25.85 5.40
N TYR A 215 3.08 -25.89 4.66
CA TYR A 215 3.80 -24.70 4.20
C TYR A 215 2.88 -23.80 3.37
N ASN A 216 2.19 -24.33 2.35
CA ASN A 216 1.27 -23.57 1.51
C ASN A 216 0.09 -23.01 2.32
N LEU A 217 -0.45 -23.77 3.27
CA LEU A 217 -1.50 -23.31 4.17
C LEU A 217 -1.04 -22.13 5.04
N ALA A 218 0.17 -22.21 5.60
CA ALA A 218 0.74 -21.14 6.40
C ALA A 218 1.07 -19.90 5.55
N ASN A 219 1.60 -20.11 4.33
CA ASN A 219 1.85 -19.05 3.37
C ASN A 219 0.55 -18.30 3.05
N CYS A 220 -0.50 -19.05 2.65
CA CYS A 220 -1.83 -18.52 2.33
C CYS A 220 -2.44 -17.72 3.50
N ARG A 221 -2.47 -18.28 4.71
CA ARG A 221 -3.00 -17.60 5.91
C ARG A 221 -2.23 -16.33 6.26
N THR A 222 -0.91 -16.34 6.10
CA THR A 222 -0.08 -15.17 6.39
C THR A 222 -0.27 -14.10 5.30
N ARG A 223 -0.32 -14.50 4.03
CA ARG A 223 -0.60 -13.62 2.88
C ARG A 223 -1.99 -12.98 2.92
N ALA A 224 -2.98 -13.59 3.56
CA ALA A 224 -4.29 -12.96 3.72
C ALA A 224 -4.20 -11.54 4.34
N ARG A 225 -3.12 -11.21 5.07
CA ARG A 225 -2.87 -9.84 5.56
C ARG A 225 -2.67 -8.81 4.44
N ILE A 226 -1.99 -9.15 3.35
CA ILE A 226 -1.78 -8.18 2.26
C ILE A 226 -3.06 -7.94 1.46
N GLU A 227 -3.84 -9.00 1.20
CA GLU A 227 -5.15 -8.89 0.56
C GLU A 227 -6.11 -8.03 1.42
N MET A 228 -6.18 -8.31 2.72
CA MET A 228 -6.97 -7.51 3.66
C MET A 228 -6.47 -6.05 3.72
N THR A 229 -5.15 -5.81 3.71
CA THR A 229 -4.59 -4.44 3.71
C THR A 229 -5.00 -3.67 2.46
N ILE A 230 -4.95 -4.31 1.28
CA ILE A 230 -5.40 -3.73 0.01
C ILE A 230 -6.92 -3.46 0.05
N GLY A 231 -7.70 -4.41 0.58
CA GLY A 231 -9.14 -4.25 0.80
C GLY A 231 -9.46 -3.05 1.67
N MET A 232 -8.79 -2.93 2.83
CA MET A 232 -8.91 -1.78 3.73
C MET A 232 -8.55 -0.45 3.05
N LEU A 233 -7.46 -0.42 2.29
CA LEU A 233 -7.05 0.77 1.55
C LEU A 233 -8.14 1.23 0.58
N LYS A 234 -8.68 0.31 -0.24
CA LYS A 234 -9.75 0.62 -1.21
C LYS A 234 -11.08 0.96 -0.53
N ALA A 235 -11.40 0.33 0.59
CA ALA A 235 -12.59 0.63 1.38
C ALA A 235 -12.53 2.03 2.01
N ARG A 236 -11.37 2.42 2.56
CA ARG A 236 -11.14 3.76 3.12
C ARG A 236 -11.19 4.85 2.06
N PHE A 237 -10.66 4.60 0.87
CA PHE A 237 -10.50 5.61 -0.18
C PHE A 237 -11.24 5.21 -1.45
N GLN A 238 -12.55 5.48 -1.47
CA GLN A 238 -13.43 5.17 -2.61
C GLN A 238 -13.00 5.83 -3.93
N CYS A 239 -12.21 6.92 -3.87
CA CYS A 239 -11.60 7.50 -5.07
C CYS A 239 -10.72 6.51 -5.85
N LEU A 240 -10.18 5.49 -5.18
CA LEU A 240 -9.36 4.43 -5.81
C LEU A 240 -10.18 3.43 -6.64
N GLN A 241 -11.52 3.47 -6.57
CA GLN A 241 -12.37 2.63 -7.43
C GLN A 241 -12.29 3.04 -8.90
N ARG A 242 -12.12 4.34 -9.17
CA ARG A 242 -11.89 4.86 -10.53
C ARG A 242 -11.36 6.29 -10.50
N LEU A 243 -10.09 6.46 -10.86
CA LEU A 243 -9.45 7.77 -10.93
C LEU A 243 -9.63 8.40 -12.31
N ARG A 244 -10.27 9.57 -12.37
CA ARG A 244 -10.50 10.35 -13.61
C ARG A 244 -9.44 11.43 -13.79
N VAL A 245 -8.18 11.04 -13.69
CA VAL A 245 -7.01 11.93 -13.81
C VAL A 245 -5.94 11.25 -14.67
N THR A 246 -4.91 12.00 -15.07
CA THR A 246 -3.76 11.45 -15.79
C THR A 246 -3.03 10.41 -14.94
N PRO A 247 -2.30 9.45 -15.56
CA PRO A 247 -1.53 8.43 -14.83
C PRO A 247 -0.65 9.02 -13.71
N GLU A 248 0.09 10.09 -13.99
CA GLU A 248 1.00 10.71 -13.04
C GLU A 248 0.25 11.24 -11.80
N ARG A 249 -0.90 11.87 -12.02
CA ARG A 249 -1.77 12.34 -10.94
C ARG A 249 -2.41 11.19 -10.18
N ALA A 250 -2.75 10.10 -10.87
CA ALA A 250 -3.28 8.91 -10.23
C ALA A 250 -2.24 8.31 -9.27
N CYS A 251 -0.98 8.18 -9.71
CA CYS A 251 0.15 7.74 -8.89
C CYS A 251 0.30 8.59 -7.63
N ASP A 252 0.26 9.93 -7.76
CA ASP A 252 0.33 10.84 -6.63
C ASP A 252 -0.82 10.61 -5.62
N ILE A 253 -2.07 10.48 -6.11
CA ILE A 253 -3.26 10.23 -5.27
C ILE A 253 -3.13 8.89 -4.53
N ILE A 254 -2.69 7.84 -5.23
CA ILE A 254 -2.48 6.50 -4.65
C ILE A 254 -1.48 6.57 -3.49
N VAL A 255 -0.35 7.25 -3.70
CA VAL A 255 0.69 7.42 -2.66
C VAL A 255 0.12 8.18 -1.45
N ALA A 256 -0.65 9.25 -1.69
CA ALA A 256 -1.31 9.97 -0.60
C ALA A 256 -2.28 9.06 0.17
N CYS A 257 -3.12 8.28 -0.51
CA CYS A 257 -4.03 7.32 0.13
C CYS A 257 -3.28 6.30 1.00
N VAL A 258 -2.14 5.78 0.54
CA VAL A 258 -1.30 4.86 1.32
C VAL A 258 -0.79 5.52 2.61
N ILE A 259 -0.32 6.76 2.53
CA ILE A 259 0.15 7.52 3.71
C ILE A 259 -0.99 7.71 4.70
N LEU A 260 -2.17 8.11 4.20
CA LEU A 260 -3.35 8.32 5.02
C LEU A 260 -3.87 7.01 5.65
N HIS A 261 -3.81 5.88 4.93
CA HIS A 261 -4.10 4.55 5.46
C HIS A 261 -3.21 4.22 6.66
N ASN A 262 -1.90 4.45 6.54
CA ASN A 262 -0.97 4.20 7.64
C ASN A 262 -1.25 5.10 8.84
N ILE A 263 -1.51 6.40 8.61
CA ILE A 263 -1.88 7.33 9.69
C ILE A 263 -3.13 6.83 10.43
N ALA A 264 -4.17 6.45 9.69
CA ALA A 264 -5.42 5.93 10.26
C ALA A 264 -5.19 4.62 11.04
N THR A 265 -4.39 3.72 10.50
CA THR A 265 -4.06 2.43 11.12
C THR A 265 -3.24 2.61 12.41
N ILE A 266 -2.25 3.50 12.41
CA ILE A 266 -1.45 3.85 13.60
C ILE A 266 -2.32 4.47 14.70
N ARG A 267 -3.36 5.21 14.32
CA ARG A 267 -4.31 5.84 15.24
C ARG A 267 -5.40 4.89 15.75
N GLY A 268 -5.46 3.66 15.22
CA GLY A 268 -6.52 2.70 15.55
C GLY A 268 -7.90 3.13 15.04
N GLU A 269 -7.96 3.87 13.94
CA GLU A 269 -9.23 4.29 13.35
C GLU A 269 -9.93 3.09 12.69
N HIS A 270 -11.24 2.95 12.96
CA HIS A 270 -12.05 1.86 12.40
C HIS A 270 -12.00 1.89 10.87
N CYS A 271 -11.88 0.72 10.24
CA CYS A 271 -12.01 0.59 8.79
C CYS A 271 -13.50 0.40 8.45
N PRO A 272 -14.05 1.04 7.41
CA PRO A 272 -15.36 0.67 6.91
C PRO A 272 -15.42 -0.84 6.66
N SER A 273 -16.54 -1.47 7.00
CA SER A 273 -16.79 -2.91 6.81
C SER A 273 -16.38 -3.33 5.40
N GLU A 274 -15.70 -4.47 5.30
CA GLU A 274 -15.21 -4.98 4.01
C GLU A 274 -16.37 -5.07 3.00
N PRO A 275 -16.27 -4.47 1.80
CA PRO A 275 -17.00 -5.05 0.69
C PRO A 275 -16.50 -6.48 0.55
N ASN A 276 -17.41 -7.46 0.48
CA ASN A 276 -17.09 -8.86 0.22
C ASN A 276 -15.97 -8.90 -0.81
N ILE A 277 -14.77 -9.27 -0.37
CA ILE A 277 -13.67 -9.57 -1.28
C ILE A 277 -14.15 -10.84 -1.98
N SER A 278 -14.83 -10.68 -3.11
CA SER A 278 -14.84 -11.72 -4.11
C SER A 278 -13.36 -11.88 -4.43
N SER A 279 -12.72 -12.90 -3.86
CA SER A 279 -11.53 -13.49 -4.45
C SER A 279 -11.86 -13.60 -5.93
N ASP A 280 -11.25 -12.75 -6.75
CA ASP A 280 -11.51 -12.80 -8.18
C ASP A 280 -11.17 -14.23 -8.62
N PRO A 281 -12.17 -15.03 -9.04
CA PRO A 281 -11.92 -16.42 -9.39
C PRO A 281 -11.00 -16.52 -10.62
N ASN A 282 -10.76 -15.39 -11.32
CA ASN A 282 -9.85 -15.27 -12.44
C ASN A 282 -8.48 -14.68 -12.04
N HIS A 283 -8.01 -14.90 -10.80
CA HIS A 283 -6.58 -14.82 -10.49
C HIS A 283 -5.82 -15.99 -11.15
N GLU A 284 -5.93 -16.11 -12.48
CA GLU A 284 -4.99 -16.90 -13.27
C GLU A 284 -3.62 -16.26 -13.07
N HIS A 285 -2.74 -16.93 -12.34
CA HIS A 285 -1.36 -16.50 -12.25
C HIS A 285 -0.71 -16.89 -13.59
N PRO A 286 -0.19 -15.93 -14.37
CA PRO A 286 0.70 -16.30 -15.48
C PRO A 286 1.84 -17.14 -14.91
N ASP A 287 2.41 -18.04 -15.73
CA ASP A 287 3.49 -18.92 -15.30
C ASP A 287 4.55 -18.13 -14.53
N PRO A 288 4.98 -18.62 -13.35
CA PRO A 288 5.97 -17.91 -12.55
C PRO A 288 7.22 -17.68 -13.41
N PRO A 289 7.80 -16.47 -13.39
CA PRO A 289 9.10 -16.26 -14.02
C PRO A 289 10.11 -17.22 -13.43
N THR A 290 11.12 -17.60 -14.22
CA THR A 290 12.07 -18.67 -13.88
C THR A 290 12.64 -18.48 -12.47
N ASP A 291 12.32 -19.41 -11.57
CA ASP A 291 12.85 -19.39 -10.21
C ASP A 291 14.39 -19.45 -10.22
N ILE A 292 15.00 -18.80 -9.24
CA ILE A 292 16.42 -18.94 -8.98
C ILE A 292 16.61 -20.18 -8.09
N GLN A 293 17.57 -21.04 -8.43
CA GLN A 293 17.82 -22.31 -7.73
C GLN A 293 18.02 -22.12 -6.22
N ASP A 294 18.66 -21.01 -5.83
CA ASP A 294 18.87 -20.62 -4.44
C ASP A 294 17.55 -20.36 -3.68
N GLY A 295 16.53 -19.81 -4.35
CA GLY A 295 15.23 -19.52 -3.74
C GLY A 295 14.45 -20.79 -3.39
N ARG A 296 14.44 -21.77 -4.29
CA ARG A 296 13.78 -23.07 -4.04
C ARG A 296 14.45 -23.81 -2.90
N ALA A 297 15.79 -23.83 -2.86
CA ALA A 297 16.54 -24.46 -1.77
C ALA A 297 16.21 -23.84 -0.40
N VAL A 298 16.09 -22.51 -0.33
CA VAL A 298 15.67 -21.81 0.90
C VAL A 298 14.24 -22.20 1.29
N ARG A 299 13.31 -22.19 0.34
CA ARG A 299 11.92 -22.62 0.57
C ARG A 299 11.86 -24.05 1.10
N ASP A 300 12.55 -24.97 0.45
CA ASP A 300 12.56 -26.39 0.80
C ASP A 300 13.17 -26.60 2.19
N THR A 301 14.27 -25.90 2.51
CA THR A 301 14.87 -25.92 3.85
C THR A 301 13.87 -25.46 4.91
N ILE A 302 13.15 -24.37 4.68
CA ILE A 302 12.13 -23.87 5.60
C ILE A 302 10.97 -24.87 5.73
N CYS A 303 10.52 -25.45 4.61
CA CYS A 303 9.45 -26.44 4.56
C CYS A 303 9.78 -27.64 5.45
N HIS A 304 10.96 -28.25 5.26
CA HIS A 304 11.37 -29.44 6.01
C HIS A 304 11.62 -29.16 7.49
N ASN A 305 12.19 -28.00 7.83
CA ASN A 305 12.58 -27.70 9.21
C ASN A 305 11.41 -27.23 10.09
N HIS A 306 10.36 -26.66 9.50
CA HIS A 306 9.31 -25.98 10.27
C HIS A 306 7.89 -26.52 10.05
N PHE A 307 7.66 -27.33 9.01
CA PHE A 307 6.32 -27.81 8.66
C PHE A 307 6.26 -29.35 8.63
N PHE A 308 6.35 -30.00 9.80
CA PHE A 308 6.29 -31.47 9.96
C PHE A 308 4.91 -32.04 10.29
#